data_AF-A0A7V6YYV0-F1
#
_entry.id   AF-A0A7V6YYV0-F1
#
_cell.length_a   1.000
_cell.length_b   1.000
_cell.length_c   1.000
_cell.angle_alpha   90.00
_cell.angle_beta   90.00
_cell.angle_gamma   90.00
#
_symmetry.space_group_name_H-M   'P 1'
#
loop_
_entity.id
_entity.type
_entity.pdbx_description
1 polymer ?
#
loop_
_entity_poly.entity_id
_entity_poly.type
_entity_poly.pdbx_seq_one_letter_code
_entity_poly.pdbx_strand_id
1 'polypeptide(L)' 'MKPLSDNDDRMRVEPWVALVRDQVKSLNFGIVQIVVHGGRVVQIERTEKVRFAHPIAESETQK' A
#
# COMPACT_ATOMS: atom_id res chain seq x y z
N MET A 1 14.38 42.42 -1.48
CA MET A 1 13.93 41.15 -2.08
C MET A 1 14.24 40.03 -1.09
N LYS A 2 13.22 39.30 -0.65
CA LYS A 2 13.36 38.17 0.28
C LYS A 2 13.26 36.89 -0.56
N PRO A 3 14.23 35.96 -0.54
CA PRO A 3 13.96 34.63 -1.06
C PRO A 3 13.20 33.91 0.05
N LEU A 4 11.87 33.89 -0.06
CA LEU A 4 11.08 33.01 0.80
C LEU A 4 11.25 31.61 0.22
N SER A 5 11.86 30.75 1.02
CA SER A 5 12.11 29.37 0.72
C SER A 5 10.80 28.63 0.41
N ASP A 6 10.58 28.26 -0.85
CA ASP A 6 9.66 27.17 -1.24
C ASP A 6 10.10 25.79 -0.69
N ASN A 7 11.06 25.77 0.24
CA ASN A 7 11.77 24.58 0.67
C ASN A 7 11.34 24.05 2.04
N ASP A 8 10.50 24.78 2.78
CA ASP A 8 10.02 24.37 4.11
C ASP A 8 8.74 23.49 4.06
N ASP A 9 8.02 23.49 2.92
CA ASP A 9 6.83 22.62 2.75
C ASP A 9 7.19 21.13 2.62
N ARG A 10 8.46 20.81 2.30
CA ARG A 10 8.93 19.43 2.10
C ARG A 10 9.03 18.61 3.40
N MET A 11 8.97 19.26 4.56
CA MET A 11 9.10 18.59 5.86
C MET A 11 7.76 18.23 6.50
N ARG A 12 6.62 18.65 5.94
CA ARG A 12 5.32 18.21 6.42
C ARG A 12 5.04 16.82 5.86
N VAL A 13 5.12 15.82 6.73
CA VAL A 13 4.64 14.48 6.37
C VAL A 13 3.14 14.58 6.16
N GLU A 14 2.73 14.51 4.90
CA GLU A 14 1.33 14.56 4.52
C GLU A 14 0.53 13.46 5.26
N PRO A 15 -0.65 13.78 5.84
CA PRO A 15 -1.41 12.83 6.65
C PRO A 15 -1.69 11.48 5.96
N TRP A 16 -1.87 11.49 4.64
CA TRP A 16 -2.11 10.28 3.85
C TRP A 16 -0.92 9.31 3.88
N VAL A 17 0.31 9.81 4.05
CA VAL A 17 1.53 8.98 4.11
C VAL A 17 1.54 8.12 5.37
N ALA A 18 1.09 8.67 6.51
CA ALA A 18 0.94 7.90 7.75
C ALA A 18 -0.11 6.78 7.57
N LEU A 19 -1.25 7.09 6.95
CA LEU A 19 -2.29 6.10 6.67
C LEU A 19 -1.77 4.97 5.77
N VAL A 20 -1.10 5.29 4.66
CA VAL A 20 -0.51 4.28 3.77
C VAL A 20 0.51 3.41 4.51
N ARG A 21 1.36 4.02 5.34
CA ARG A 21 2.33 3.26 6.15
C ARG A 21 1.65 2.26 7.07
N ASP A 22 0.56 2.64 7.74
CA ASP A 22 -0.15 1.74 8.65
C ASP A 22 -0.90 0.62 7.91
N GLN A 23 -1.45 0.92 6.73
CA GLN A 23 -2.03 -0.12 5.86
C GLN A 23 -0.97 -1.11 5.38
N VAL A 24 0.19 -0.64 4.93
CA VAL A 24 1.28 -1.50 4.45
C VAL A 24 1.83 -2.37 5.59
N LYS A 25 2.05 -1.80 6.78
CA LYS A 25 2.57 -2.57 7.94
C LYS A 25 1.69 -3.75 8.33
N SER A 26 0.38 -3.62 8.16
CA SER A 26 -0.59 -4.65 8.55
C SER A 26 -0.98 -5.58 7.40
N LEU A 27 -0.46 -5.37 6.19
CA LEU A 27 -0.79 -6.15 5.00
C LEU A 27 0.21 -7.30 4.80
N ASN A 28 -0.25 -8.54 4.98
CA ASN A 28 0.58 -9.72 4.77
C ASN A 28 0.83 -9.99 3.28
N PHE A 29 -0.25 -10.01 2.50
CA PHE A 29 -0.21 -10.24 1.06
C PHE A 29 -1.33 -9.43 0.41
N GLY A 30 -1.00 -8.64 -0.60
CA GLY A 30 -2.00 -7.81 -1.26
C GLY A 30 -1.42 -6.59 -1.94
N ILE A 31 -2.27 -5.57 -2.10
CA ILE A 31 -1.95 -4.30 -2.75
C ILE A 31 -2.54 -3.16 -1.91
N VAL A 32 -1.80 -2.05 -1.82
CA VAL A 32 -2.33 -0.75 -1.42
C VAL A 32 -2.33 0.14 -2.65
N GLN A 33 -3.50 0.63 -3.05
CA GLN A 33 -3.67 1.51 -4.20
C GLN A 33 -3.96 2.93 -3.73
N ILE A 34 -3.28 3.90 -4.34
CA ILE A 34 -3.45 5.32 -4.03
C ILE A 34 -4.01 5.99 -5.28
N VAL A 35 -5.10 6.74 -5.12
CA VAL A 35 -5.71 7.50 -6.22
C VAL A 35 -5.41 8.99 -6.02
N VAL A 36 -4.86 9.60 -7.06
CA VAL A 36 -4.48 11.02 -7.07
C VAL A 36 -5.32 11.76 -8.11
N HIS A 37 -5.95 12.85 -7.69
CA HIS A 37 -6.64 13.77 -8.57
C HIS A 37 -6.20 15.21 -8.26
N GLY A 38 -5.86 15.99 -9.29
CA GLY A 38 -5.42 17.37 -9.11
C GLY A 38 -4.16 17.53 -8.24
N GLY A 39 -3.24 16.57 -8.30
CA GLY A 39 -2.01 16.57 -7.49
C GLY A 39 -2.21 16.25 -6.01
N ARG A 40 -3.42 15.86 -5.59
CA ARG A 40 -3.74 15.49 -4.21
C ARG A 40 -4.20 14.04 -4.14
N VAL A 41 -3.77 13.34 -3.11
CA VAL A 41 -4.30 12.01 -2.79
C VAL A 41 -5.75 12.20 -2.32
N VAL A 42 -6.68 11.53 -3.00
CA VAL A 42 -8.11 11.60 -2.68
C VAL A 42 -8.65 10.27 -2.15
N GLN A 43 -7.93 9.16 -2.39
CA GLN A 43 -8.37 7.85 -1.96
C GLN A 43 -7.16 6.93 -1.75
N ILE A 44 -7.29 6.06 -0.75
CA ILE A 44 -6.38 4.96 -0.46
C ILE A 44 -7.23 3.71 -0.30
N GLU A 45 -6.95 2.69 -1.10
CA GLU A 45 -7.61 1.38 -1.02
C GLU A 45 -6.61 0.30 -0.65
N ARG A 46 -7.08 -0.70 0.10
CA ARG A 46 -6.30 -1.90 0.45
C ARG A 46 -7.05 -3.12 -0.05
N THR A 47 -6.34 -4.02 -0.73
CA THR A 47 -6.85 -5.31 -1.16
C THR A 47 -5.95 -6.41 -0.63
N GLU A 48 -6.50 -7.28 0.22
CA GLU A 48 -5.78 -8.46 0.70
C GLU A 48 -5.94 -9.63 -0.28
N LYS A 49 -4.88 -10.41 -0.43
CA LYS A 49 -4.87 -11.60 -1.28
C LYS A 49 -4.48 -12.81 -0.45
N VAL A 50 -5.40 -13.76 -0.32
CA VAL A 50 -5.14 -15.06 0.31
C VAL A 50 -4.90 -16.09 -0.77
N ARG A 51 -3.79 -16.83 -0.68
CA ARG A 51 -3.56 -18.01 -1.51
C ARG A 51 -3.88 -19.24 -0.68
N PHE A 52 -4.87 -20.01 -1.11
CA PHE A 52 -5.12 -21.33 -0.54
C PHE A 52 -4.05 -22.28 -1.08
N ALA A 53 -3.36 -22.99 -0.18
CA ALA A 53 -2.48 -24.07 -0.60
C ALA A 53 -3.35 -25.11 -1.33
N HIS A 54 -2.95 -25.51 -2.54
CA HIS A 54 -3.58 -26.67 -3.16
C HIS A 54 -3.24 -27.88 -2.28
N PRO A 55 -4.23 -28.62 -1.76
CA PRO A 55 -3.93 -29.92 -1.20
C PRO A 55 -3.32 -30.74 -2.33
N ILE A 56 -2.05 -31.10 -2.16
CA ILE A 56 -1.41 -32.08 -3.02
C ILE A 56 -2.19 -33.36 -2.75
N ALA A 57 -3.16 -33.69 -3.61
CA ALA A 57 -3.81 -34.99 -3.56
C ALA A 57 -2.70 -35.99 -3.83
N GLU A 58 -2.29 -36.71 -2.78
CA GLU A 58 -1.31 -37.79 -2.85
C GLU A 58 -1.72 -38.71 -4.00
N SER A 59 -0.93 -38.69 -5.07
CA SER A 59 -1.11 -39.59 -6.20
C SER A 59 -0.99 -41.01 -5.68
N GLU A 60 -2.10 -41.74 -5.76
CA GLU A 60 -2.20 -43.18 -5.55
C GLU A 60 -1.01 -43.86 -6.24
N THR A 61 -0.03 -44.29 -5.43
CA THR A 61 1.00 -45.21 -5.89
C THR A 61 0.36 -46.58 -5.93
N GLN A 62 -0.30 -46.88 -7.03
CA GLN A 62 -0.64 -48.24 -7.40
C GLN A 62 0.60 -48.89 -8.01
N LYS A 63 1.25 -49.75 -7.23
CA LYS A 63 2.09 -50.84 -7.75
C LYS A 63 2.10 -52.02 -6.79
#